data_AF-A0A959HA67-F1
#
_entry.id   AF-A0A959HA67-F1
#
_cell.length_a   1.000
_cell.length_b   1.000
_cell.length_c   1.000
_cell.angle_alpha   90.00
_cell.angle_beta   90.00
_cell.angle_gamma   90.00
#
_symmetry.space_group_name_H-M   'P 1'
#
loop_
_entity.id
_entity.type
_entity.pdbx_description
1 polymer ?
#
loop_
_entity_poly.entity_id
_entity_poly.type
_entity_poly.pdbx_seq_one_letter_code
_entity_poly.pdbx_strand_id
1 'polypeptide(L)'
;MAPHAPELNYIPNTLTQYEKDKGWRLLWDGKTASGWRSARSDEFPAKGWMMKDGVLTVLESGGEESENGGDIVTRDQFSNFELKVEFRITEGANSGIKYFVDPELNKGAGSAIGLEYQILDDEKHPDAKMGVNGNRTLASLYDLIPAENLSVPGNEKVFRGVGEWNQAHIIVR
;
A
#
# COMPACT_ATOMS: atom_id res chain seq x y z
N MET A 1 18.19 -29.45 5.96
CA MET A 1 17.37 -28.34 6.51
C MET A 1 15.96 -28.86 6.64
N ALA A 2 15.36 -28.86 7.83
CA ALA A 2 13.95 -29.21 7.97
C ALA A 2 13.10 -28.22 7.16
N PRO A 3 12.04 -28.66 6.48
CA PRO A 3 11.12 -27.74 5.82
C PRO A 3 10.45 -26.89 6.91
N HIS A 4 10.86 -25.63 7.05
CA HIS A 4 10.14 -24.70 7.88
C HIS A 4 8.83 -24.38 7.16
N ALA A 5 7.71 -24.87 7.69
CA ALA A 5 6.41 -24.35 7.29
C ALA A 5 6.39 -22.84 7.61
N PRO A 6 5.97 -21.98 6.68
CA PRO A 6 5.83 -20.56 6.96
C PRO A 6 4.78 -20.36 8.05
N GLU A 7 5.10 -19.55 9.07
CA GLU A 7 4.11 -19.10 10.04
C GLU A 7 3.21 -18.05 9.39
N LEU A 8 1.90 -18.15 9.63
CA LEU A 8 0.90 -17.18 9.19
C LEU A 8 0.18 -16.63 10.42
N ASN A 9 0.32 -15.33 10.65
CA ASN A 9 -0.38 -14.62 11.72
C ASN A 9 -1.74 -14.10 11.20
N TYR A 10 -2.83 -14.57 11.81
CA TYR A 10 -4.19 -14.18 11.45
C TYR A 10 -4.81 -13.17 12.44
N ILE A 11 -4.05 -12.69 13.43
CA ILE A 11 -4.51 -11.72 14.43
C ILE A 11 -4.11 -10.32 13.94
N PRO A 12 -5.06 -9.48 13.49
CA PRO A 12 -4.74 -8.20 12.88
C PRO A 12 -3.95 -7.27 13.81
N ASN A 13 -3.00 -6.54 13.24
CA ASN A 13 -2.21 -5.51 13.94
C ASN A 13 -1.49 -6.04 15.19
N THR A 14 -0.98 -7.27 15.12
CA THR A 14 -0.14 -7.87 16.16
C THR A 14 1.07 -8.53 15.53
N LEU A 15 2.09 -8.80 16.35
CA LEU A 15 3.24 -9.61 15.94
C LEU A 15 3.33 -10.84 16.84
N THR A 16 3.49 -12.00 16.22
CA THR A 16 3.85 -13.23 16.94
C THR A 16 5.27 -13.10 17.51
N GLN A 17 5.66 -14.06 18.36
CA GLN A 17 7.05 -14.11 18.84
C GLN A 17 8.02 -14.38 17.68
N TYR A 18 7.66 -15.26 16.75
CA TYR A 18 8.49 -15.57 15.58
C TYR A 18 8.70 -14.35 14.68
N GLU A 19 7.66 -13.55 14.42
CA GLU A 19 7.79 -12.31 13.66
C GLU A 19 8.74 -11.32 14.35
N LYS A 20 8.62 -11.16 15.68
CA LYS A 20 9.55 -10.32 16.45
C LYS A 20 10.99 -10.83 16.38
N ASP A 21 11.20 -12.13 16.51
CA ASP A 21 12.53 -12.75 16.43
C ASP A 21 13.16 -12.59 15.04
N LYS A 22 12.35 -12.43 14.01
CA LYS A 22 12.76 -12.08 12.64
C LYS A 22 12.95 -10.58 12.39
N GLY A 23 12.73 -9.74 13.41
CA GLY A 23 12.93 -8.30 13.34
C GLY A 23 11.76 -7.52 12.76
N TRP A 24 10.58 -8.12 12.62
CA TRP A 24 9.39 -7.38 12.19
C TRP A 24 8.97 -6.37 13.25
N ARG A 25 8.49 -5.21 12.78
CA ARG A 25 7.82 -4.19 13.61
C ARG A 25 6.53 -3.75 12.95
N LEU A 26 5.53 -3.38 13.75
CA LEU A 26 4.32 -2.76 13.24
C LEU A 26 4.63 -1.31 12.83
N LEU A 27 4.26 -0.95 11.60
CA LEU A 27 4.22 0.46 11.19
C LEU A 27 2.94 1.15 11.66
N TRP A 28 1.85 0.39 11.83
CA TRP A 28 0.60 0.88 12.38
C TRP A 28 0.11 -0.05 13.49
N ASP A 29 -0.35 0.51 14.61
CA ASP A 29 -0.71 -0.22 15.83
C ASP A 29 -2.17 -0.74 15.84
N GLY A 30 -2.91 -0.50 14.76
CA GLY A 30 -4.32 -0.84 14.64
C GLY A 30 -5.30 0.17 15.26
N LYS A 31 -4.82 1.28 15.83
CA LYS A 31 -5.63 2.16 16.68
C LYS A 31 -5.36 3.65 16.50
N THR A 32 -4.10 4.06 16.41
CA THR A 32 -3.68 5.47 16.47
C THR A 32 -2.90 5.89 15.24
N ALA A 33 -2.73 7.20 15.05
CA ALA A 33 -1.87 7.76 14.01
C ALA A 33 -0.37 7.70 14.33
N SER A 34 0.01 7.03 15.42
CA SER A 34 1.41 6.95 15.86
C SER A 34 2.30 6.39 14.74
N GLY A 35 3.41 7.06 14.48
CA GLY A 35 4.32 6.69 13.40
C GLY A 35 3.96 7.25 12.02
N TRP A 36 2.80 7.91 11.88
CA TRP A 36 2.34 8.49 10.62
C TRP A 36 2.10 10.01 10.73
N ARG A 37 2.18 10.68 9.58
CA ARG A 37 1.83 12.10 9.39
C ARG A 37 1.32 12.31 7.96
N SER A 38 0.74 13.47 7.67
CA SER A 38 0.49 13.89 6.29
C SER A 38 1.81 14.02 5.52
N ALA A 39 1.81 13.73 4.22
CA ALA A 39 2.95 14.07 3.37
C ALA A 39 3.26 15.58 3.40
N ARG A 40 2.24 16.43 3.60
CA ARG A 40 2.33 17.90 3.49
C ARG A 40 2.39 18.63 4.85
N SER A 41 2.39 17.91 5.97
CA SER A 41 2.50 18.52 7.31
C SER A 41 3.10 17.54 8.33
N ASP A 42 3.44 18.05 9.51
CA ASP A 42 3.99 17.24 10.61
C ASP A 42 2.91 16.48 11.40
N GLU A 43 1.64 16.77 11.13
CA GLU A 43 0.48 16.21 11.81
C GLU A 43 -0.23 15.18 10.94
N PHE A 44 -0.96 14.25 11.57
CA PHE A 44 -1.83 13.35 10.82
C PHE A 44 -3.04 14.14 10.25
N PRO A 45 -3.54 13.81 9.04
CA PRO A 45 -4.68 14.52 8.46
C PRO A 45 -5.91 14.52 9.36
N ALA A 46 -6.51 15.70 9.56
CA ALA A 46 -7.72 15.85 10.38
C ALA A 46 -9.00 15.30 9.71
N LYS A 47 -8.93 15.02 8.40
CA LYS A 47 -10.03 14.47 7.58
C LYS A 47 -9.45 13.53 6.51
N GLY A 48 -10.31 12.77 5.85
CA GLY A 48 -9.93 11.90 4.74
C GLY A 48 -9.41 10.51 5.15
N TRP A 49 -9.12 10.32 6.43
CA TRP A 49 -8.69 9.03 6.98
C TRP A 49 -9.53 8.68 8.21
N MET A 50 -9.87 7.39 8.33
CA MET A 50 -10.63 6.85 9.46
C MET A 50 -9.91 5.63 10.02
N MET A 51 -9.74 5.58 11.34
CA MET A 51 -9.23 4.42 12.07
C MET A 51 -10.37 3.79 12.85
N LYS A 52 -10.82 2.62 12.43
CA LYS A 52 -11.96 1.95 13.07
C LYS A 52 -11.83 0.44 12.95
N ASP A 53 -12.14 -0.27 14.04
CA ASP A 53 -12.18 -1.74 14.09
C ASP A 53 -10.87 -2.42 13.60
N GLY A 54 -9.72 -1.81 13.89
CA GLY A 54 -8.43 -2.33 13.45
C GLY A 54 -8.13 -2.12 11.96
N VAL A 55 -8.87 -1.24 11.29
CA VAL A 55 -8.69 -0.89 9.87
C VAL A 55 -8.42 0.61 9.72
N LEU A 56 -7.40 0.94 8.92
CA LEU A 56 -7.09 2.29 8.47
C LEU A 56 -7.69 2.50 7.07
N THR A 57 -8.68 3.36 6.96
CA THR A 57 -9.49 3.57 5.75
C THR A 57 -9.28 4.98 5.21
N VAL A 58 -8.92 5.09 3.93
CA VAL A 58 -9.05 6.35 3.18
C VAL A 58 -10.52 6.57 2.82
N LEU A 59 -11.05 7.75 3.11
CA LEU A 59 -12.45 8.11 2.86
C LEU A 59 -12.61 8.70 1.45
N GLU A 60 -13.63 8.22 0.75
CA GLU A 60 -13.95 8.66 -0.62
C GLU A 60 -14.08 10.18 -0.73
N SER A 61 -13.52 10.73 -1.81
CA SER A 61 -13.68 12.14 -2.18
C SER A 61 -13.71 12.35 -3.68
N GLY A 62 -14.83 12.02 -4.31
CA GLY A 62 -15.09 12.41 -5.70
C GLY A 62 -14.11 11.88 -6.75
N GLY A 63 -13.13 11.04 -6.39
CA GLY A 63 -12.17 10.41 -7.28
C GLY A 63 -10.91 11.23 -7.61
N GLU A 64 -10.74 12.43 -7.05
CA GLU A 64 -9.55 13.27 -7.32
C GLU A 64 -8.34 12.90 -6.42
N GLU A 65 -7.13 12.99 -6.98
CA GLU A 65 -5.89 12.53 -6.35
C GLU A 65 -5.49 13.40 -5.15
N SER A 66 -5.32 12.78 -3.98
CA SER A 66 -4.82 13.40 -2.74
C SER A 66 -5.60 14.65 -2.25
N GLU A 67 -6.86 14.84 -2.66
CA GLU A 67 -7.65 16.03 -2.28
C GLU A 67 -8.34 15.94 -0.90
N ASN A 68 -8.62 14.73 -0.42
CA ASN A 68 -9.29 14.51 0.86
C ASN A 68 -8.38 13.85 1.88
N GLY A 69 -7.71 14.69 2.68
CA GLY A 69 -6.72 14.27 3.67
C GLY A 69 -5.32 14.13 3.11
N GLY A 70 -5.21 13.83 1.81
CA GLY A 70 -3.94 13.63 1.13
C GLY A 70 -3.21 12.38 1.59
N ASP A 71 -2.00 12.19 1.06
CA ASP A 71 -1.19 11.02 1.39
C ASP A 71 -0.70 11.09 2.83
N ILE A 72 -0.54 9.92 3.44
CA ILE A 72 0.16 9.75 4.71
C ILE A 72 1.52 9.09 4.47
N VAL A 73 2.51 9.50 5.25
CA VAL A 73 3.86 8.96 5.20
C VAL A 73 4.29 8.53 6.59
N THR A 74 5.19 7.55 6.65
CA THR A 74 5.87 7.19 7.89
C THR A 74 6.71 8.36 8.39
N ARG A 75 6.80 8.51 9.71
CA ARG A 75 7.72 9.48 10.33
C ARG A 75 9.17 9.04 10.16
N ASP A 76 9.41 7.73 10.18
CA ASP A 76 10.72 7.14 9.93
C ASP A 76 10.99 7.02 8.41
N GLN A 77 12.27 7.12 8.03
CA GLN A 77 12.76 6.80 6.69
C GLN A 77 13.41 5.41 6.69
N PHE A 78 13.34 4.73 5.55
CA PHE A 78 13.84 3.37 5.38
C PHE A 78 14.68 3.26 4.10
N SER A 79 15.69 2.41 4.13
CA SER A 79 16.50 2.03 2.97
C SER A 79 16.23 0.58 2.57
N ASN A 80 16.88 -0.37 3.23
CA ASN A 80 16.68 -1.81 3.02
C ASN A 80 15.56 -2.29 3.95
N PHE A 81 14.49 -2.85 3.37
CA PHE A 81 13.33 -3.28 4.14
C PHE A 81 12.55 -4.39 3.44
N GLU A 82 11.73 -5.07 4.24
CA GLU A 82 10.66 -5.96 3.80
C GLU A 82 9.35 -5.39 4.36
N LEU A 83 8.39 -5.06 3.50
CA LEU A 83 7.11 -4.45 3.86
C LEU A 83 5.96 -5.36 3.45
N LYS A 84 5.07 -5.68 4.40
CA LYS A 84 3.80 -6.36 4.15
C LYS A 84 2.64 -5.46 4.54
N VAL A 85 1.67 -5.32 3.64
CA VAL A 85 0.45 -4.54 3.86
C VAL A 85 -0.73 -5.36 3.37
N GLU A 86 -1.73 -5.52 4.22
CA GLU A 86 -3.04 -6.02 3.78
C GLU A 86 -3.92 -4.85 3.34
N PHE A 87 -4.55 -4.98 2.19
CA PHE A 87 -5.41 -3.94 1.61
C PHE A 87 -6.71 -4.55 1.09
N ARG A 88 -7.76 -3.74 1.08
CA ARG A 88 -9.08 -4.06 0.52
C ARG A 88 -9.59 -2.82 -0.19
N ILE A 89 -10.14 -3.01 -1.38
CA ILE A 89 -10.63 -1.92 -2.22
C ILE A 89 -12.15 -1.99 -2.41
N THR A 90 -12.74 -0.83 -2.74
CA THR A 90 -14.11 -0.72 -3.26
C THR A 90 -14.08 -0.75 -4.80
N GLU A 91 -15.26 -0.88 -5.42
CA GLU A 91 -15.40 -0.86 -6.88
C GLU A 91 -14.84 0.46 -7.44
N GLY A 92 -13.99 0.38 -8.45
CA GLY A 92 -13.36 1.53 -9.09
C GLY A 92 -12.35 2.28 -8.22
N ALA A 93 -11.91 1.75 -7.09
CA ALA A 93 -10.95 2.45 -6.23
C ALA A 93 -9.55 2.53 -6.86
N ASN A 94 -8.83 3.59 -6.49
CA ASN A 94 -7.43 3.83 -6.84
C ASN A 94 -6.66 4.30 -5.60
N SER A 95 -5.51 3.69 -5.34
CA SER A 95 -4.60 3.99 -4.24
C SER A 95 -3.21 3.44 -4.57
N GLY A 96 -2.26 3.52 -3.64
CA GLY A 96 -0.95 2.94 -3.86
C GLY A 96 -0.10 2.90 -2.60
N ILE A 97 0.92 2.05 -2.62
CA ILE A 97 1.95 1.98 -1.58
C ILE A 97 3.23 2.55 -2.18
N LYS A 98 3.64 3.73 -1.69
CA LYS A 98 4.84 4.40 -2.18
C LYS A 98 6.06 4.13 -1.29
N TYR A 99 7.23 4.04 -1.90
CA TYR A 99 8.53 3.88 -1.24
C TYR A 99 9.61 4.72 -1.94
N PHE A 100 10.70 5.00 -1.22
CA PHE A 100 11.65 6.06 -1.58
C PHE A 100 10.95 7.41 -1.84
N VAL A 101 9.96 7.69 -0.99
CA VAL A 101 9.18 8.93 -1.06
C VAL A 101 10.03 10.09 -0.57
N ASP A 102 10.09 11.15 -1.36
CA ASP A 102 10.56 12.46 -0.91
C ASP A 102 9.39 13.45 -0.93
N PRO A 103 8.79 13.73 0.24
CA PRO A 103 7.66 14.65 0.35
C PRO A 103 7.98 16.08 -0.10
N GLU A 104 9.25 16.48 -0.17
CA GLU A 104 9.65 17.84 -0.56
C GLU A 104 9.69 18.05 -2.07
N LEU A 105 9.69 16.99 -2.88
CA LEU A 105 9.77 17.10 -4.34
C LEU A 105 8.48 17.61 -4.97
N ASN A 106 7.31 17.27 -4.40
CA ASN A 106 6.02 17.79 -4.88
C ASN A 106 5.35 18.66 -3.83
N LYS A 107 5.50 19.98 -3.99
CA LYS A 107 4.81 21.00 -3.18
C LYS A 107 3.52 21.52 -3.81
N GLY A 108 3.14 20.98 -4.97
CA GLY A 108 1.94 21.34 -5.72
C GLY A 108 0.76 20.40 -5.44
N ALA A 109 -0.17 20.33 -6.40
CA ALA A 109 -1.26 19.36 -6.36
C ALA A 109 -0.74 17.93 -6.65
N GLY A 110 -1.54 16.92 -6.26
CA GLY A 110 -1.21 15.50 -6.45
C GLY A 110 -0.35 14.87 -5.36
N SER A 111 0.03 13.62 -5.58
CA SER A 111 0.68 12.76 -4.59
C SER A 111 2.17 13.07 -4.41
N ALA A 112 2.72 12.68 -3.26
CA ALA A 112 4.16 12.72 -3.01
C ALA A 112 4.92 11.83 -4.01
N ILE A 113 6.13 12.25 -4.38
CA ILE A 113 6.94 11.57 -5.40
C ILE A 113 7.70 10.41 -4.75
N GLY A 114 7.56 9.22 -5.33
CA GLY A 114 8.24 7.98 -4.95
C GLY A 114 7.93 6.87 -5.95
N LEU A 115 8.57 5.71 -5.80
CA LEU A 115 8.18 4.50 -6.51
C LEU A 115 6.89 3.96 -5.92
N GLU A 116 5.99 3.43 -6.76
CA GLU A 116 4.63 3.07 -6.34
C GLU A 116 4.28 1.64 -6.72
N TYR A 117 3.91 0.85 -5.72
CA TYR A 117 3.13 -0.37 -5.92
C TYR A 117 1.67 0.04 -6.10
N GLN A 118 1.14 -0.17 -7.29
CA GLN A 118 -0.21 0.26 -7.63
C GLN A 118 -1.29 -0.55 -6.91
N ILE A 119 -2.32 0.10 -6.36
CA ILE A 119 -3.54 -0.52 -5.83
C ILE A 119 -4.74 -0.01 -6.63
N LEU A 120 -5.30 -0.87 -7.48
CA LEU A 120 -6.33 -0.46 -8.43
C LEU A 120 -7.40 -1.53 -8.61
N ASP A 121 -8.65 -1.11 -8.82
CA ASP A 121 -9.64 -1.93 -9.51
C ASP A 121 -9.40 -1.87 -11.02
N ASP A 122 -8.66 -2.85 -11.54
CA ASP A 122 -8.28 -2.91 -12.95
C ASP A 122 -9.47 -3.03 -13.91
N GLU A 123 -10.60 -3.57 -13.45
CA GLU A 123 -11.78 -3.78 -14.29
C GLU A 123 -12.55 -2.46 -14.49
N LYS A 124 -12.54 -1.60 -13.48
CA LYS A 124 -13.44 -0.44 -13.40
C LYS A 124 -12.72 0.91 -13.49
N HIS A 125 -11.51 1.02 -12.96
CA HIS A 125 -10.82 2.31 -12.93
C HIS A 125 -10.20 2.63 -14.30
N PRO A 126 -10.44 3.83 -14.87
CA PRO A 126 -9.99 4.17 -16.22
C PRO A 126 -8.47 4.15 -16.40
N ASP A 127 -7.71 4.45 -15.34
CA ASP A 127 -6.23 4.50 -15.41
C ASP A 127 -5.58 3.13 -15.73
N ALA A 128 -6.30 2.02 -15.51
CA ALA A 128 -5.87 0.69 -15.92
C ALA A 128 -5.54 0.59 -17.42
N LYS A 129 -6.15 1.48 -18.24
CA LYS A 129 -6.01 1.51 -19.71
C LYS A 129 -5.12 2.65 -20.21
N MET A 130 -4.61 3.50 -19.33
CA MET A 130 -3.88 4.72 -19.70
C MET A 130 -2.35 4.52 -19.79
N GLY A 131 -1.86 3.36 -19.33
CA GLY A 131 -0.45 3.01 -19.34
C GLY A 131 0.03 2.33 -20.63
N VAL A 132 1.29 1.91 -20.62
CA VAL A 132 1.90 1.06 -21.66
C VAL A 132 1.95 -0.38 -21.15
N ASN A 133 1.43 -1.33 -21.94
CA ASN A 133 1.43 -2.77 -21.59
C ASN A 133 0.85 -3.07 -20.20
N GLY A 134 -0.14 -2.30 -19.74
CA GLY A 134 -0.77 -2.49 -18.43
C GLY A 134 0.09 -2.06 -17.23
N ASN A 135 1.14 -1.26 -17.42
CA ASN A 135 2.04 -0.79 -16.35
C ASN A 135 1.38 0.16 -15.31
N ARG A 136 0.09 0.45 -15.44
CA ARG A 136 -0.72 1.21 -14.45
C ARG A 136 -1.77 0.35 -13.73
N THR A 137 -1.71 -0.96 -13.91
CA THR A 137 -2.65 -1.91 -13.28
C THR A 137 -2.15 -2.37 -11.91
N LEU A 138 -3.02 -2.95 -11.08
CA LEU A 138 -2.74 -3.49 -9.75
C LEU A 138 -1.39 -4.24 -9.68
N ALA A 139 -0.61 -3.97 -8.63
CA ALA A 139 0.72 -4.53 -8.36
C ALA A 139 1.84 -4.13 -9.31
N SER A 140 1.57 -3.29 -10.33
CA SER A 140 2.62 -2.76 -11.20
C SER A 140 3.51 -1.81 -10.41
N LEU A 141 4.76 -1.65 -10.86
CA LEU A 141 5.51 -0.45 -10.55
C LEU A 141 4.95 0.65 -11.44
N TYR A 142 4.13 1.54 -10.85
CA TYR A 142 3.27 2.47 -11.58
C TYR A 142 4.03 3.20 -12.71
N ASP A 143 3.47 3.11 -13.92
CA ASP A 143 3.98 3.71 -15.17
C ASP A 143 5.38 3.25 -15.62
N LEU A 144 5.98 2.25 -14.96
CA LEU A 144 7.33 1.77 -15.26
C LEU A 144 7.34 0.28 -15.65
N ILE A 145 6.84 -0.61 -14.80
CA ILE A 145 6.94 -2.07 -15.00
C ILE A 145 5.58 -2.72 -14.71
N PRO A 146 4.97 -3.42 -15.69
CA PRO A 146 3.71 -4.12 -15.47
C PRO A 146 3.86 -5.30 -14.51
N ALA A 147 2.80 -5.54 -13.73
CA ALA A 147 2.73 -6.70 -12.86
C ALA A 147 2.65 -8.01 -13.66
N GLU A 148 3.50 -8.97 -13.31
CA GLU A 148 3.50 -10.32 -13.87
C GLU A 148 3.49 -11.38 -12.78
N ASN A 149 2.79 -12.50 -13.01
CA ASN A 149 2.85 -13.64 -12.12
C ASN A 149 4.12 -14.48 -12.40
N LEU A 150 5.17 -14.19 -11.64
CA LEU A 150 6.42 -14.94 -11.74
C LEU A 150 6.40 -16.29 -10.99
N SER A 151 5.39 -16.53 -10.14
CA SER A 151 5.28 -17.79 -9.39
C SER A 151 4.77 -18.92 -10.28
N VAL A 152 3.87 -18.60 -11.21
CA VAL A 152 3.36 -19.56 -12.19
C VAL A 152 3.35 -18.90 -13.57
N PRO A 153 4.42 -19.07 -14.36
CA PRO A 153 4.55 -18.43 -15.67
C PRO A 153 3.33 -18.70 -16.56
N GLY A 154 2.82 -17.65 -17.20
CA GLY A 154 1.65 -17.73 -18.09
C GLY A 154 0.29 -17.58 -17.40
N ASN A 155 0.24 -17.50 -16.06
CA ASN A 155 -0.98 -17.12 -15.36
C ASN A 155 -1.06 -15.61 -15.14
N GLU A 156 -2.28 -15.12 -14.96
CA GLU A 156 -2.53 -13.75 -14.54
C GLU A 156 -2.06 -13.52 -13.10
N LYS A 157 -1.87 -12.24 -12.75
CA LYS A 157 -1.63 -11.83 -11.36
C LYS A 157 -2.82 -12.17 -10.49
N VAL A 158 -2.55 -12.51 -9.23
CA VAL A 158 -3.59 -12.96 -8.29
C VAL A 158 -4.23 -11.75 -7.62
N PHE A 159 -5.55 -11.62 -7.76
CA PHE A 159 -6.38 -10.66 -7.05
C PHE A 159 -7.61 -11.37 -6.49
N ARG A 160 -7.89 -11.17 -5.19
CA ARG A 160 -9.02 -11.83 -4.50
C ARG A 160 -10.38 -11.18 -4.78
N GLY A 161 -10.40 -10.02 -5.43
CA GLY A 161 -11.62 -9.30 -5.78
C GLY A 161 -11.86 -8.06 -4.91
N VAL A 162 -12.75 -7.21 -5.40
CA VAL A 162 -13.27 -6.04 -4.68
C VAL A 162 -13.98 -6.50 -3.40
N GLY A 163 -13.74 -5.80 -2.29
CA GLY A 163 -14.31 -6.16 -0.98
C GLY A 163 -13.56 -7.26 -0.23
N GLU A 164 -12.56 -7.89 -0.84
CA GLU A 164 -11.73 -8.93 -0.22
C GLU A 164 -10.35 -8.41 0.20
N TRP A 165 -9.79 -8.99 1.25
CA TRP A 165 -8.44 -8.67 1.73
C TRP A 165 -7.37 -9.33 0.88
N ASN A 166 -6.48 -8.50 0.33
CA ASN A 166 -5.31 -8.85 -0.45
C ASN A 166 -4.03 -8.46 0.31
N GLN A 167 -2.89 -9.07 -0.01
CA GLN A 167 -1.61 -8.74 0.63
C GLN A 167 -0.61 -8.25 -0.41
N ALA A 168 -0.08 -7.04 -0.21
CA ALA A 168 1.07 -6.52 -0.92
C ALA A 168 2.35 -6.85 -0.14
N HIS A 169 3.41 -7.21 -0.86
CA HIS A 169 4.72 -7.52 -0.29
C HIS A 169 5.83 -6.87 -1.11
N ILE A 170 6.56 -5.93 -0.52
CA ILE A 170 7.62 -5.14 -1.18
C ILE A 170 8.95 -5.44 -0.48
N ILE A 171 9.97 -5.79 -1.26
CA ILE A 171 11.30 -6.12 -0.75
C ILE A 171 12.34 -5.22 -1.42
N VAL A 172 13.13 -4.52 -0.62
CA VAL A 172 14.23 -3.65 -1.06
C VAL A 172 15.52 -4.12 -0.39
N ARG A 173 16.58 -4.33 -1.18
CA ARG A 173 17.86 -4.90 -0.72
C ARG A 173 19.06 -4.12 -1.23
#